data_AF-A0A1G8ZA09-F1
#
_entry.id   AF-A0A1G8ZA09-F1
#
_cell.length_a   1.000
_cell.length_b   1.000
_cell.length_c   1.000
_cell.angle_alpha   90.00
_cell.angle_beta   90.00
_cell.angle_gamma   90.00
#
_symmetry.space_group_name_H-M   'P 1'
#
loop_
_entity.id
_entity.type
_entity.pdbx_description
1 polymer ?
#
loop_
_entity_poly.entity_id
_entity_poly.type
_entity_poly.pdbx_seq_one_letter_code
_entity_poly.pdbx_strand_id
1 'polypeptide(L)'
;MFAIFALLGLIAAGFALDIGTNDDSEDTATDDTGSTSGGTSGGATDGADRLIGTDAADELDGGAGNDTILGWLGNDQLLGGPGKDEMLGGPGNDTLDGGDGADLLSGGDGEDVVNGGPGNDQLLGGSGDDVLNGNDGADMIAGDYGADSINGGAGNDILFGGGGDDTIDGFTGNDRIHGGNGNDVIDGGEGDDLVEGGEGNDDISGGEGNDVLYGRGNDDLIRGDAGNDFIEGNTGFDRLEGGTGNDTLRGGYGNDELFGEDDDDELDGGDGDDILDGGAGADRLFGGAGNDSLAGGDGNDVLQGGGGQDTLNGGEGDDILDGGGQDDTLDGEAGNDVLVGGLGADTLNGGAGNDRIEAIVLESAAPGEADQDEGDTIDAGDGDDTLLLGTGDIALGGTGADTFVVGNYVDGAAPVIPDFNSTEDQLVIAYQGTPPGTITIETAVPSSGPSISLIKVDGETVAEVTNNSGTPISVSDIALVPLSELL
;
A
#
# COMPACT_ATOMS: atom_id res chain seq x y z
N MET A 1 -4.91 -17.52 9.19
CA MET A 1 -4.44 -18.22 10.43
C MET A 1 -5.04 -19.62 10.70
N PHE A 2 -6.33 -19.83 11.02
CA PHE A 2 -6.83 -21.16 11.48
C PHE A 2 -7.04 -22.24 10.39
N ALA A 3 -7.11 -21.87 9.11
CA ALA A 3 -7.24 -22.83 7.99
C ALA A 3 -5.88 -23.33 7.47
N ILE A 4 -4.81 -22.55 7.66
CA ILE A 4 -3.48 -22.74 7.05
C ILE A 4 -2.62 -23.72 7.89
N PHE A 5 -2.61 -23.58 9.23
CA PHE A 5 -2.00 -24.60 10.11
C PHE A 5 -2.70 -25.97 10.05
N ALA A 6 -3.97 -26.00 9.64
CA ALA A 6 -4.68 -27.26 9.42
C ALA A 6 -4.27 -27.94 8.10
N LEU A 7 -3.70 -27.19 7.14
CA LEU A 7 -3.28 -27.66 5.82
C LEU A 7 -1.83 -28.20 5.84
N LEU A 8 -0.88 -27.52 6.49
CA LEU A 8 0.45 -28.09 6.81
C LEU A 8 0.31 -29.37 7.66
N GLY A 9 -0.64 -29.37 8.59
CA GLY A 9 -1.01 -30.58 9.34
C GLY A 9 -1.69 -31.67 8.51
N LEU A 10 -2.22 -31.36 7.32
CA LEU A 10 -2.81 -32.30 6.37
C LEU A 10 -1.72 -32.92 5.47
N ILE A 11 -0.73 -32.13 5.04
CA ILE A 11 0.47 -32.58 4.31
C ILE A 11 1.28 -33.53 5.20
N ALA A 12 1.62 -33.09 6.42
CA ALA A 12 2.32 -33.93 7.39
C ALA A 12 1.51 -35.17 7.83
N ALA A 13 0.17 -35.12 7.76
CA ALA A 13 -0.68 -36.30 8.00
C ALA A 13 -0.75 -37.25 6.79
N GLY A 14 -0.51 -36.78 5.57
CA GLY A 14 -0.26 -37.60 4.38
C GLY A 14 1.04 -38.39 4.50
N PHE A 15 2.07 -37.77 5.08
CA PHE A 15 3.37 -38.40 5.40
C PHE A 15 3.40 -39.18 6.73
N ALA A 16 2.26 -39.35 7.43
CA ALA A 16 2.17 -40.22 8.60
C ALA A 16 2.16 -41.70 8.19
N LEU A 17 3.25 -42.15 7.55
CA LEU A 17 3.53 -43.54 7.29
C LEU A 17 3.81 -44.21 8.64
N ASP A 18 3.08 -45.29 8.93
CA ASP A 18 3.37 -46.20 10.04
C ASP A 18 4.73 -46.86 9.79
N ILE A 19 5.81 -46.13 10.10
CA ILE A 19 7.13 -46.71 10.38
C ILE A 19 7.03 -47.46 11.71
N GLY A 20 6.23 -48.52 11.70
CA GLY A 20 6.30 -49.57 12.69
C GLY A 20 7.76 -49.99 12.75
N THR A 21 8.33 -49.94 13.96
CA THR A 21 9.67 -50.39 14.27
C THR A 21 9.81 -51.87 13.91
N ASN A 22 10.08 -52.18 12.64
CA ASN A 22 10.39 -53.54 12.22
C ASN A 22 11.88 -53.72 12.42
N ASP A 23 12.19 -54.16 13.65
CA ASP A 23 13.31 -55.01 14.03
C ASP A 23 14.05 -55.59 12.82
N ASP A 24 15.27 -55.11 12.58
CA ASP A 24 16.28 -55.69 11.71
C ASP A 24 16.33 -57.21 11.92
N SER A 25 15.67 -58.00 11.09
CA SER A 25 16.16 -59.33 10.65
C SER A 25 15.26 -60.15 9.73
N GLU A 26 13.96 -59.87 9.55
CA GLU A 26 13.15 -60.63 8.57
C GLU A 26 11.97 -59.80 8.05
N ASP A 27 12.14 -59.11 6.92
CA ASP A 27 11.01 -58.82 6.04
C ASP A 27 11.35 -59.26 4.61
N THR A 28 10.93 -60.49 4.31
CA THR A 28 10.82 -61.00 2.95
C THR A 28 9.33 -61.13 2.65
N ALA A 29 8.63 -60.00 2.53
CA ALA A 29 7.29 -59.95 1.97
C ALA A 29 7.36 -60.08 0.43
N THR A 30 7.49 -61.32 -0.03
CA THR A 30 7.01 -61.72 -1.36
C THR A 30 5.49 -61.93 -1.28
N ASP A 31 4.69 -61.01 -1.82
CA ASP A 31 3.40 -61.24 -2.54
C ASP A 31 2.60 -59.92 -2.70
N ASP A 32 3.08 -58.99 -3.53
CA ASP A 32 2.35 -58.50 -4.71
C ASP A 32 3.41 -58.05 -5.75
N THR A 33 3.07 -58.11 -7.02
CA THR A 33 4.03 -58.19 -8.13
C THR A 33 4.89 -56.93 -8.33
N GLY A 34 6.17 -56.97 -7.90
CA GLY A 34 7.24 -56.18 -8.53
C GLY A 34 8.30 -55.52 -7.63
N SER A 35 8.32 -55.80 -6.32
CA SER A 35 9.41 -55.31 -5.44
C SER A 35 10.81 -55.78 -5.88
N THR A 36 11.59 -54.88 -6.47
CA THR A 36 13.01 -55.05 -6.76
C THR A 36 13.82 -54.33 -5.69
N SER A 37 14.47 -55.10 -4.82
CA SER A 37 15.56 -54.58 -3.98
C SER A 37 16.90 -54.76 -4.70
N GLY A 38 17.56 -53.65 -5.03
CA GLY A 38 18.95 -53.66 -5.47
C GLY A 38 19.26 -52.64 -6.57
N GLY A 39 20.13 -51.68 -6.25
CA GLY A 39 20.57 -50.55 -7.09
C GLY A 39 21.28 -50.88 -8.41
N THR A 40 20.58 -51.53 -9.35
CA THR A 40 20.90 -51.48 -10.78
C THR A 40 19.63 -51.64 -11.64
N SER A 41 19.17 -50.56 -12.25
CA SER A 41 18.53 -50.47 -13.59
C SER A 41 17.57 -51.60 -14.01
N GLY A 42 16.62 -51.98 -13.15
CA GLY A 42 15.54 -52.88 -13.51
C GLY A 42 14.22 -52.15 -13.35
N GLY A 43 13.75 -51.49 -14.41
CA GLY A 43 12.49 -50.73 -14.37
C GLY A 43 11.33 -51.60 -13.88
N ALA A 44 10.48 -50.97 -13.07
CA ALA A 44 9.27 -51.57 -12.56
C ALA A 44 8.26 -51.91 -13.68
N THR A 45 7.14 -52.50 -13.30
CA THR A 45 6.12 -52.98 -14.23
C THR A 45 5.22 -51.83 -14.69
N ASP A 46 4.20 -52.14 -15.51
CA ASP A 46 3.15 -51.16 -15.85
C ASP A 46 2.02 -51.13 -14.78
N GLY A 47 2.31 -51.56 -13.55
CA GLY A 47 1.36 -51.67 -12.45
C GLY A 47 1.92 -51.03 -11.18
N ALA A 48 1.11 -51.00 -10.11
CA ALA A 48 1.55 -50.42 -8.85
C ALA A 48 2.72 -51.22 -8.23
N ASP A 49 3.86 -50.56 -8.09
CA ASP A 49 5.13 -51.12 -7.66
C ASP A 49 5.62 -50.46 -6.36
N ARG A 50 6.46 -51.19 -5.61
CA ARG A 50 7.12 -50.67 -4.40
C ARG A 50 8.62 -50.88 -4.49
N LEU A 51 9.35 -49.77 -4.62
CA LEU A 51 10.81 -49.73 -4.77
C LEU A 51 11.44 -49.16 -3.50
N ILE A 52 12.55 -49.75 -3.09
CA ILE A 52 13.29 -49.34 -1.89
C ILE A 52 14.78 -49.34 -2.23
N GLY A 53 15.41 -48.18 -2.06
CA GLY A 53 16.83 -47.94 -2.18
C GLY A 53 17.63 -48.46 -0.99
N THR A 54 18.86 -47.98 -0.89
CA THR A 54 19.91 -48.40 0.03
C THR A 54 20.54 -47.19 0.70
N ASP A 55 21.65 -47.37 1.42
CA ASP A 55 22.39 -46.25 2.00
C ASP A 55 23.38 -45.59 1.00
N ALA A 56 23.22 -45.85 -0.30
CA ALA A 56 24.09 -45.36 -1.36
C ALA A 56 23.24 -44.71 -2.44
N ALA A 57 23.86 -43.85 -3.25
CA ALA A 57 23.18 -43.27 -4.42
C ALA A 57 22.54 -44.35 -5.32
N ASP A 58 21.23 -44.31 -5.39
CA ASP A 58 20.38 -45.22 -6.14
C ASP A 58 19.71 -44.51 -7.34
N GLU A 59 19.31 -45.31 -8.34
CA GLU A 59 18.52 -44.86 -9.49
C GLU A 59 17.32 -45.81 -9.59
N LEU A 60 16.14 -45.30 -9.26
CA LEU A 60 14.88 -46.05 -9.13
C LEU A 60 13.85 -45.48 -10.11
N ASP A 61 13.18 -46.37 -10.86
CA ASP A 61 12.20 -46.02 -11.90
C ASP A 61 10.96 -46.89 -11.72
N GLY A 62 9.85 -46.24 -11.34
CA GLY A 62 8.51 -46.82 -11.12
C GLY A 62 7.84 -47.31 -12.40
N GLY A 63 8.20 -46.73 -13.55
CA GLY A 63 7.63 -47.11 -14.82
C GLY A 63 6.26 -46.47 -15.03
N ALA A 64 5.20 -47.27 -15.06
CA ALA A 64 3.84 -46.74 -15.13
C ALA A 64 3.00 -47.46 -14.09
N GLY A 65 2.09 -46.79 -13.43
CA GLY A 65 1.46 -47.38 -12.27
C GLY A 65 1.17 -46.34 -11.21
N ASN A 66 0.84 -46.80 -10.03
CA ASN A 66 0.77 -45.92 -8.87
C ASN A 66 1.79 -46.49 -7.90
N ASP A 67 2.97 -45.91 -7.90
CA ASP A 67 4.17 -46.52 -7.35
C ASP A 67 4.55 -45.87 -6.03
N THR A 68 5.27 -46.64 -5.20
CA THR A 68 5.86 -46.13 -3.96
C THR A 68 7.37 -46.31 -4.03
N ILE A 69 8.12 -45.22 -4.02
CA ILE A 69 9.58 -45.22 -4.18
C ILE A 69 10.23 -44.58 -2.94
N LEU A 70 11.15 -45.29 -2.30
CA LEU A 70 11.89 -44.80 -1.11
C LEU A 70 13.40 -44.83 -1.39
N GLY A 71 14.06 -43.66 -1.43
CA GLY A 71 15.51 -43.51 -1.66
C GLY A 71 16.35 -44.02 -0.48
N TRP A 72 16.01 -43.58 0.73
CA TRP A 72 16.73 -43.79 2.00
C TRP A 72 17.88 -42.81 2.22
N LEU A 73 19.13 -43.27 2.30
CA LEU A 73 20.28 -42.38 2.48
C LEU A 73 21.05 -42.41 1.17
N GLY A 74 21.53 -41.27 0.71
CA GLY A 74 22.25 -41.26 -0.54
C GLY A 74 21.98 -39.99 -1.30
N ASN A 75 22.41 -39.97 -2.55
CA ASN A 75 22.01 -38.93 -3.48
C ASN A 75 21.32 -39.67 -4.60
N ASP A 76 20.01 -39.78 -4.49
CA ASP A 76 19.19 -40.71 -5.23
C ASP A 76 18.51 -40.03 -6.41
N GLN A 77 18.22 -40.81 -7.44
CA GLN A 77 17.40 -40.39 -8.58
C GLN A 77 16.14 -41.25 -8.61
N LEU A 78 14.99 -40.63 -8.36
CA LEU A 78 13.69 -41.31 -8.30
C LEU A 78 12.79 -40.80 -9.43
N LEU A 79 12.26 -41.74 -10.22
CA LEU A 79 11.35 -41.47 -11.33
C LEU A 79 10.04 -42.23 -11.09
N GLY A 80 8.92 -41.51 -10.99
CA GLY A 80 7.57 -42.11 -10.86
C GLY A 80 7.05 -42.62 -12.20
N GLY A 81 6.90 -41.69 -13.15
CA GLY A 81 6.39 -41.96 -14.49
C GLY A 81 4.88 -41.68 -14.57
N PRO A 82 4.10 -42.38 -15.41
CA PRO A 82 2.67 -42.15 -15.46
C PRO A 82 1.90 -42.84 -14.33
N GLY A 83 1.11 -42.06 -13.60
CA GLY A 83 0.08 -42.46 -12.65
C GLY A 83 0.22 -41.68 -11.35
N LYS A 84 -0.34 -42.16 -10.23
CA LYS A 84 -0.27 -41.43 -8.96
C LYS A 84 0.80 -42.06 -8.07
N ASP A 85 1.92 -41.39 -7.95
CA ASP A 85 3.11 -41.92 -7.30
C ASP A 85 3.37 -41.26 -5.93
N GLU A 86 4.02 -42.01 -5.04
CA GLU A 86 4.46 -41.57 -3.72
C GLU A 86 5.98 -41.79 -3.61
N MET A 87 6.73 -40.70 -3.47
CA MET A 87 8.20 -40.72 -3.47
C MET A 87 8.78 -40.01 -2.25
N LEU A 88 9.82 -40.61 -1.67
CA LEU A 88 10.60 -40.04 -0.57
C LEU A 88 12.08 -40.23 -0.88
N GLY A 89 12.84 -39.14 -1.01
CA GLY A 89 14.30 -39.16 -1.13
C GLY A 89 14.94 -39.63 0.16
N GLY A 90 14.81 -38.83 1.22
CA GLY A 90 15.38 -39.06 2.53
C GLY A 90 16.61 -38.15 2.74
N PRO A 91 17.59 -38.57 3.56
CA PRO A 91 18.80 -37.76 3.71
C PRO A 91 19.81 -37.89 2.55
N GLY A 92 20.25 -36.73 2.08
CA GLY A 92 21.26 -36.46 1.06
C GLY A 92 20.62 -35.68 -0.10
N ASN A 93 21.39 -35.41 -1.16
CA ASN A 93 20.90 -34.53 -2.23
C ASN A 93 20.26 -35.37 -3.33
N ASP A 94 18.94 -35.40 -3.34
CA ASP A 94 18.13 -36.27 -4.16
C ASP A 94 17.52 -35.53 -5.37
N THR A 95 17.11 -36.30 -6.38
CA THR A 95 16.38 -35.79 -7.54
C THR A 95 15.16 -36.65 -7.77
N LEU A 96 13.98 -36.03 -7.68
CA LEU A 96 12.68 -36.66 -7.81
C LEU A 96 11.94 -36.07 -9.02
N ASP A 97 11.31 -36.94 -9.81
CA ASP A 97 10.46 -36.57 -10.95
C ASP A 97 9.19 -37.45 -10.93
N GLY A 98 8.05 -36.83 -10.61
CA GLY A 98 6.74 -37.48 -10.45
C GLY A 98 6.25 -38.05 -11.77
N GLY A 99 6.22 -37.21 -12.80
CA GLY A 99 5.80 -37.59 -14.14
C GLY A 99 4.37 -37.14 -14.41
N ASP A 100 3.59 -37.96 -15.11
CA ASP A 100 2.19 -37.63 -15.42
C ASP A 100 1.33 -38.15 -14.26
N GLY A 101 0.67 -37.30 -13.48
CA GLY A 101 0.12 -37.84 -12.24
C GLY A 101 -0.65 -36.91 -11.36
N ALA A 102 -0.68 -37.26 -10.08
CA ALA A 102 -1.18 -36.41 -9.01
C ALA A 102 -0.43 -36.88 -7.78
N ASP A 103 0.83 -36.51 -7.73
CA ASP A 103 1.90 -37.21 -7.05
C ASP A 103 2.16 -36.62 -5.67
N LEU A 104 2.84 -37.40 -4.83
CA LEU A 104 3.29 -36.96 -3.51
C LEU A 104 4.80 -37.18 -3.44
N LEU A 105 5.55 -36.10 -3.39
CA LEU A 105 7.01 -36.11 -3.43
C LEU A 105 7.56 -35.41 -2.19
N SER A 106 8.61 -35.97 -1.60
CA SER A 106 9.38 -35.34 -0.53
C SER A 106 10.88 -35.57 -0.75
N GLY A 107 11.64 -34.47 -0.80
CA GLY A 107 13.10 -34.46 -0.87
C GLY A 107 13.70 -35.05 0.41
N GLY A 108 13.56 -34.35 1.53
CA GLY A 108 14.01 -34.81 2.84
C GLY A 108 15.06 -33.88 3.42
N ASP A 109 16.20 -34.43 3.87
CA ASP A 109 17.30 -33.61 4.38
C ASP A 109 18.35 -33.50 3.26
N GLY A 110 18.60 -32.34 2.66
CA GLY A 110 19.47 -32.26 1.49
C GLY A 110 19.34 -30.95 0.75
N GLU A 111 20.10 -30.80 -0.33
CA GLU A 111 19.71 -29.83 -1.38
C GLU A 111 19.10 -30.68 -2.50
N ASP A 112 17.77 -30.69 -2.56
CA ASP A 112 16.99 -31.60 -3.38
C ASP A 112 16.44 -30.91 -4.63
N VAL A 113 16.16 -31.70 -5.66
CA VAL A 113 15.43 -31.25 -6.85
C VAL A 113 14.17 -32.08 -7.00
N VAL A 114 13.00 -31.46 -6.88
CA VAL A 114 11.71 -32.14 -6.91
C VAL A 114 10.84 -31.57 -8.04
N ASN A 115 10.41 -32.41 -8.96
CA ASN A 115 9.52 -32.04 -10.07
C ASN A 115 8.23 -32.84 -9.99
N GLY A 116 7.07 -32.16 -9.95
CA GLY A 116 5.75 -32.79 -9.99
C GLY A 116 5.47 -33.35 -11.37
N GLY A 117 5.39 -32.45 -12.36
CA GLY A 117 5.09 -32.77 -13.74
C GLY A 117 3.65 -32.38 -14.06
N PRO A 118 3.00 -32.97 -15.08
CA PRO A 118 1.59 -32.70 -15.30
C PRO A 118 0.74 -33.41 -14.26
N GLY A 119 0.06 -32.67 -13.39
CA GLY A 119 -0.68 -33.28 -12.30
C GLY A 119 -1.17 -32.30 -11.27
N ASN A 120 -1.94 -32.76 -10.30
CA ASN A 120 -2.19 -31.96 -9.10
C ASN A 120 -1.33 -32.56 -8.00
N ASP A 121 -0.13 -32.00 -7.84
CA ASP A 121 0.95 -32.61 -7.12
C ASP A 121 1.14 -31.97 -5.74
N GLN A 122 1.80 -32.72 -4.86
CA GLN A 122 2.19 -32.28 -3.53
C GLN A 122 3.68 -32.47 -3.36
N LEU A 123 4.42 -31.37 -3.24
CA LEU A 123 5.87 -31.35 -3.15
C LEU A 123 6.30 -30.81 -1.79
N LEU A 124 7.29 -31.48 -1.19
CA LEU A 124 7.97 -31.05 0.02
C LEU A 124 9.48 -31.07 -0.21
N GLY A 125 10.16 -29.93 -0.02
CA GLY A 125 11.62 -29.84 -0.02
C GLY A 125 12.19 -30.52 1.22
N GLY A 126 12.04 -29.86 2.36
CA GLY A 126 12.36 -30.40 3.67
C GLY A 126 13.42 -29.56 4.38
N SER A 127 14.68 -29.97 4.36
CA SER A 127 15.75 -29.23 5.01
C SER A 127 16.97 -29.10 4.13
N GLY A 128 17.33 -27.86 3.82
CA GLY A 128 18.43 -27.46 2.94
C GLY A 128 17.88 -26.66 1.76
N ASP A 129 18.74 -26.22 0.87
CA ASP A 129 18.35 -25.28 -0.19
C ASP A 129 17.80 -26.09 -1.39
N ASP A 130 16.48 -26.16 -1.53
CA ASP A 130 15.79 -27.04 -2.46
C ASP A 130 15.32 -26.33 -3.75
N VAL A 131 15.09 -27.12 -4.81
CA VAL A 131 14.47 -26.65 -6.05
C VAL A 131 13.19 -27.45 -6.32
N LEU A 132 12.05 -26.78 -6.30
CA LEU A 132 10.73 -27.39 -6.39
C LEU A 132 9.96 -26.84 -7.60
N ASN A 133 9.51 -27.72 -8.51
CA ASN A 133 8.74 -27.34 -9.69
C ASN A 133 7.42 -28.11 -9.77
N GLY A 134 6.28 -27.41 -9.68
CA GLY A 134 4.94 -27.98 -9.86
C GLY A 134 4.71 -28.40 -11.30
N ASN A 135 4.86 -27.46 -12.23
CA ASN A 135 4.56 -27.56 -13.67
C ASN A 135 3.07 -27.37 -13.99
N ASP A 136 2.41 -28.32 -14.66
CA ASP A 136 1.04 -28.12 -15.13
C ASP A 136 0.08 -28.68 -14.08
N GLY A 137 -0.76 -27.84 -13.48
CA GLY A 137 -1.83 -28.26 -12.58
C GLY A 137 -2.07 -27.32 -11.43
N ALA A 138 -2.91 -27.74 -10.48
CA ALA A 138 -3.09 -26.98 -9.23
C ALA A 138 -2.38 -27.73 -8.12
N ASP A 139 -1.17 -27.27 -7.84
CA ASP A 139 -0.16 -27.90 -7.03
C ASP A 139 -0.11 -27.30 -5.62
N MET A 140 0.51 -28.05 -4.71
CA MET A 140 0.81 -27.58 -3.36
C MET A 140 2.26 -27.88 -3.05
N ILE A 141 3.05 -26.82 -2.88
CA ILE A 141 4.51 -26.89 -2.76
C ILE A 141 4.94 -26.24 -1.46
N ALA A 142 5.83 -26.88 -0.71
CA ALA A 142 6.43 -26.33 0.50
C ALA A 142 7.95 -26.57 0.51
N GLY A 143 8.73 -25.49 0.64
CA GLY A 143 10.19 -25.52 0.82
C GLY A 143 10.61 -26.06 2.19
N ASP A 144 9.91 -25.61 3.24
CA ASP A 144 10.18 -25.87 4.67
C ASP A 144 11.37 -25.07 5.22
N TYR A 145 12.59 -25.61 5.25
CA TYR A 145 13.77 -24.95 5.82
C TYR A 145 14.90 -24.88 4.81
N GLY A 146 15.43 -23.70 4.54
CA GLY A 146 16.45 -23.51 3.54
C GLY A 146 16.21 -22.23 2.76
N ALA A 147 17.13 -21.88 1.88
CA ALA A 147 16.85 -20.88 0.84
C ALA A 147 16.35 -21.62 -0.41
N ASP A 148 15.04 -21.73 -0.53
CA ASP A 148 14.39 -22.58 -1.52
C ASP A 148 14.03 -21.82 -2.80
N SER A 149 14.03 -22.53 -3.94
CA SER A 149 13.55 -22.03 -5.22
C SER A 149 12.30 -22.79 -5.62
N ILE A 150 11.16 -22.09 -5.65
CA ILE A 150 9.84 -22.67 -5.86
C ILE A 150 9.22 -22.09 -7.14
N ASN A 151 8.71 -22.99 -7.98
CA ASN A 151 7.97 -22.66 -9.19
C ASN A 151 6.62 -23.40 -9.17
N GLY A 152 5.51 -22.66 -9.10
CA GLY A 152 4.16 -23.22 -9.20
C GLY A 152 3.90 -23.74 -10.61
N GLY A 153 3.86 -22.84 -11.58
CA GLY A 153 3.75 -23.17 -12.99
C GLY A 153 2.38 -22.78 -13.54
N ALA A 154 1.63 -23.73 -14.08
CA ALA A 154 0.35 -23.45 -14.71
C ALA A 154 -0.82 -24.00 -13.91
N GLY A 155 -1.55 -23.14 -13.22
CA GLY A 155 -2.81 -23.47 -12.58
C GLY A 155 -3.08 -22.60 -11.38
N ASN A 156 -3.60 -23.17 -10.30
CA ASN A 156 -3.98 -22.37 -9.14
C ASN A 156 -3.31 -23.00 -7.93
N ASP A 157 -2.12 -22.53 -7.66
CA ASP A 157 -1.17 -23.20 -6.79
C ASP A 157 -1.23 -22.66 -5.36
N ILE A 158 -0.67 -23.44 -4.45
CA ILE A 158 -0.46 -23.04 -3.07
C ILE A 158 1.02 -23.25 -2.75
N LEU A 159 1.76 -22.16 -2.59
CA LEU A 159 3.20 -22.15 -2.44
C LEU A 159 3.59 -21.63 -1.05
N PHE A 160 4.49 -22.34 -0.38
CA PHE A 160 5.06 -21.95 0.92
C PHE A 160 6.58 -22.02 0.83
N GLY A 161 7.29 -20.90 1.03
CA GLY A 161 8.76 -20.90 1.16
C GLY A 161 9.16 -21.59 2.46
N GLY A 162 8.81 -20.96 3.58
CA GLY A 162 8.94 -21.53 4.92
C GLY A 162 9.94 -20.74 5.75
N GLY A 163 11.21 -21.12 5.73
CA GLY A 163 12.22 -20.47 6.55
C GLY A 163 13.58 -20.43 5.88
N GLY A 164 14.05 -19.24 5.59
CA GLY A 164 15.26 -18.91 4.86
C GLY A 164 14.92 -17.85 3.81
N ASP A 165 15.89 -17.41 3.03
CA ASP A 165 15.63 -16.38 2.02
C ASP A 165 15.19 -17.09 0.73
N ASP A 166 13.89 -17.18 0.49
CA ASP A 166 13.28 -17.99 -0.56
C ASP A 166 13.08 -17.21 -1.87
N THR A 167 12.99 -17.92 -3.00
CA THR A 167 12.58 -17.36 -4.30
C THR A 167 11.38 -18.14 -4.82
N ILE A 168 10.25 -17.47 -5.00
CA ILE A 168 8.96 -18.11 -5.33
C ILE A 168 8.33 -17.44 -6.55
N ASP A 169 8.06 -18.22 -7.59
CA ASP A 169 7.34 -17.79 -8.79
C ASP A 169 6.01 -18.58 -8.92
N GLY A 170 4.87 -17.89 -8.92
CA GLY A 170 3.53 -18.48 -9.14
C GLY A 170 3.27 -18.87 -10.60
N PHE A 171 3.74 -18.01 -11.52
CA PHE A 171 3.57 -18.12 -12.98
C PHE A 171 2.18 -17.80 -13.50
N THR A 172 1.29 -18.77 -13.69
CA THR A 172 0.00 -18.50 -14.35
C THR A 172 -1.16 -19.13 -13.61
N GLY A 173 -2.23 -18.36 -13.50
CA GLY A 173 -3.47 -18.66 -12.81
C GLY A 173 -3.48 -18.04 -11.41
N ASN A 174 -4.51 -18.33 -10.61
CA ASN A 174 -4.74 -17.57 -9.37
C ASN A 174 -4.18 -18.32 -8.18
N ASP A 175 -3.02 -17.87 -7.72
CA ASP A 175 -2.15 -18.53 -6.77
C ASP A 175 -2.32 -18.02 -5.34
N ARG A 176 -1.80 -18.79 -4.40
CA ARG A 176 -1.68 -18.42 -2.99
C ARG A 176 -0.26 -18.66 -2.54
N ILE A 177 0.46 -17.58 -2.28
CA ILE A 177 1.89 -17.63 -1.98
C ILE A 177 2.13 -17.10 -0.57
N HIS A 178 2.98 -17.81 0.18
CA HIS A 178 3.48 -17.37 1.47
C HIS A 178 5.00 -17.54 1.53
N GLY A 179 5.74 -16.44 1.66
CA GLY A 179 7.21 -16.45 1.79
C GLY A 179 7.65 -17.17 3.06
N GLY A 180 7.28 -16.61 4.21
CA GLY A 180 7.50 -17.24 5.51
C GLY A 180 8.42 -16.40 6.39
N ASN A 181 9.59 -16.93 6.75
CA ASN A 181 10.60 -16.16 7.48
C ASN A 181 11.85 -16.06 6.64
N GLY A 182 12.46 -14.88 6.59
CA GLY A 182 13.60 -14.62 5.72
C GLY A 182 13.27 -13.45 4.81
N ASN A 183 14.24 -13.06 3.98
CA ASN A 183 14.02 -11.99 3.00
C ASN A 183 13.70 -12.67 1.68
N ASP A 184 12.41 -12.76 1.38
CA ASP A 184 11.90 -13.55 0.27
C ASP A 184 11.78 -12.70 -1.00
N VAL A 185 11.95 -13.34 -2.15
CA VAL A 185 11.66 -12.76 -3.46
C VAL A 185 10.47 -13.51 -4.06
N ILE A 186 9.37 -12.81 -4.30
CA ILE A 186 8.10 -13.42 -4.70
C ILE A 186 7.53 -12.73 -5.94
N ASP A 187 7.19 -13.51 -6.95
CA ASP A 187 6.47 -13.09 -8.18
C ASP A 187 5.16 -13.90 -8.28
N GLY A 188 4.01 -13.24 -8.21
CA GLY A 188 2.68 -13.86 -8.37
C GLY A 188 2.49 -14.37 -9.80
N GLY A 189 2.71 -13.49 -10.78
CA GLY A 189 2.68 -13.81 -12.20
C GLY A 189 1.40 -13.34 -12.88
N GLU A 190 0.82 -14.15 -13.77
CA GLU A 190 -0.47 -13.86 -14.42
C GLU A 190 -1.61 -14.44 -13.58
N GLY A 191 -2.52 -13.63 -13.04
CA GLY A 191 -3.62 -14.14 -12.23
C GLY A 191 -4.21 -13.09 -11.30
N ASP A 192 -5.31 -13.41 -10.60
CA ASP A 192 -5.64 -12.62 -9.40
C ASP A 192 -5.09 -13.38 -8.20
N ASP A 193 -3.94 -12.95 -7.69
CA ASP A 193 -3.11 -13.66 -6.73
C ASP A 193 -3.30 -13.17 -5.30
N LEU A 194 -2.91 -14.03 -4.35
CA LEU A 194 -2.82 -13.68 -2.93
C LEU A 194 -1.42 -14.00 -2.44
N VAL A 195 -0.65 -12.96 -2.14
CA VAL A 195 0.74 -13.08 -1.69
C VAL A 195 0.91 -12.52 -0.29
N GLU A 196 1.63 -13.24 0.57
CA GLU A 196 2.03 -12.80 1.91
C GLU A 196 3.52 -13.06 2.10
N GLY A 197 4.34 -12.00 2.17
CA GLY A 197 5.79 -12.07 2.41
C GLY A 197 6.11 -12.76 3.72
N GLY A 198 5.77 -12.12 4.84
CA GLY A 198 5.86 -12.73 6.16
C GLY A 198 6.80 -11.96 7.08
N GLU A 199 7.84 -12.62 7.59
CA GLU A 199 8.81 -11.99 8.49
C GLU A 199 10.15 -11.84 7.78
N GLY A 200 10.49 -10.62 7.40
CA GLY A 200 11.80 -10.24 6.87
C GLY A 200 11.59 -9.09 5.91
N ASN A 201 12.63 -8.71 5.17
CA ASN A 201 12.51 -7.64 4.19
C ASN A 201 12.24 -8.26 2.83
N ASP A 202 10.97 -8.31 2.43
CA ASP A 202 10.54 -9.06 1.25
C ASP A 202 10.49 -8.18 -0.01
N ASP A 203 10.72 -8.78 -1.18
CA ASP A 203 10.56 -8.17 -2.50
C ASP A 203 9.45 -8.90 -3.25
N ILE A 204 8.27 -8.26 -3.33
CA ILE A 204 7.02 -8.86 -3.82
C ILE A 204 6.56 -8.16 -5.09
N SER A 205 6.15 -8.93 -6.09
CA SER A 205 5.47 -8.49 -7.32
C SER A 205 4.18 -9.28 -7.49
N GLY A 206 3.06 -8.59 -7.72
CA GLY A 206 1.75 -9.19 -8.04
C GLY A 206 1.73 -9.73 -9.45
N GLY A 207 2.00 -8.84 -10.42
CA GLY A 207 2.14 -9.19 -11.83
C GLY A 207 0.95 -8.70 -12.66
N GLU A 208 0.35 -9.57 -13.47
CA GLU A 208 -0.86 -9.22 -14.24
C GLU A 208 -2.12 -9.72 -13.54
N GLY A 209 -3.06 -8.85 -13.20
CA GLY A 209 -4.38 -9.18 -12.67
C GLY A 209 -4.67 -8.39 -11.39
N ASN A 210 -5.75 -8.70 -10.66
CA ASN A 210 -6.10 -7.91 -9.47
C ASN A 210 -5.63 -8.62 -8.22
N ASP A 211 -4.51 -8.19 -7.68
CA ASP A 211 -3.78 -8.91 -6.65
C ASP A 211 -4.08 -8.42 -5.24
N VAL A 212 -3.79 -9.29 -4.27
CA VAL A 212 -3.85 -8.96 -2.85
C VAL A 212 -2.50 -9.29 -2.22
N LEU A 213 -1.74 -8.26 -1.87
CA LEU A 213 -0.35 -8.36 -1.45
C LEU A 213 -0.20 -7.86 0.00
N TYR A 214 0.48 -8.66 0.83
CA TYR A 214 0.77 -8.33 2.23
C TYR A 214 2.27 -8.48 2.51
N GLY A 215 2.94 -7.40 2.94
CA GLY A 215 4.32 -7.44 3.42
C GLY A 215 4.42 -8.14 4.78
N ARG A 216 3.64 -7.61 5.73
CA ARG A 216 3.44 -8.01 7.13
C ARG A 216 4.40 -7.37 8.10
N GLY A 217 5.70 -7.58 7.99
CA GLY A 217 6.60 -7.09 9.02
C GLY A 217 8.01 -6.92 8.52
N ASN A 218 8.68 -5.88 9.06
CA ASN A 218 9.97 -5.36 8.60
C ASN A 218 9.81 -4.57 7.31
N ASP A 219 10.91 -4.20 6.65
CA ASP A 219 10.90 -3.20 5.59
C ASP A 219 10.75 -3.89 4.23
N ASP A 220 9.55 -3.80 3.64
CA ASP A 220 9.18 -4.52 2.42
C ASP A 220 9.19 -3.64 1.16
N LEU A 221 9.42 -4.25 0.00
CA LEU A 221 9.20 -3.65 -1.31
C LEU A 221 8.11 -4.44 -2.04
N ILE A 222 6.97 -3.80 -2.32
CA ILE A 222 5.81 -4.46 -2.90
C ILE A 222 5.34 -3.71 -4.15
N ARG A 223 5.17 -4.43 -5.25
CA ARG A 223 4.66 -3.93 -6.53
C ARG A 223 3.37 -4.66 -6.92
N GLY A 224 2.28 -3.92 -7.17
CA GLY A 224 1.04 -4.46 -7.75
C GLY A 224 1.22 -4.83 -9.22
N ASP A 225 1.92 -3.96 -9.96
CA ASP A 225 2.17 -4.04 -11.40
C ASP A 225 0.94 -3.68 -12.24
N ALA A 226 0.18 -4.64 -12.77
CA ALA A 226 -0.92 -4.33 -13.69
C ALA A 226 -2.24 -4.93 -13.21
N GLY A 227 -3.17 -4.10 -12.75
CA GLY A 227 -4.24 -4.65 -11.94
C GLY A 227 -5.29 -3.68 -11.47
N ASN A 228 -5.92 -4.03 -10.36
CA ASN A 228 -6.57 -3.10 -9.43
C ASN A 228 -6.27 -3.73 -8.09
N ASP A 229 -5.11 -3.37 -7.56
CA ASP A 229 -4.41 -4.17 -6.58
C ASP A 229 -4.68 -3.66 -5.18
N PHE A 230 -4.67 -4.57 -4.22
CA PHE A 230 -4.71 -4.24 -2.81
C PHE A 230 -3.36 -4.56 -2.19
N ILE A 231 -2.66 -3.54 -1.69
CA ILE A 231 -1.33 -3.66 -1.12
C ILE A 231 -1.35 -3.17 0.34
N GLU A 232 -0.84 -3.98 1.28
CA GLU A 232 -0.73 -3.60 2.69
C GLU A 232 0.66 -3.98 3.27
N GLY A 233 1.48 -2.97 3.59
CA GLY A 233 2.81 -3.12 4.19
C GLY A 233 2.75 -3.65 5.63
N ASN A 234 1.88 -3.07 6.45
CA ASN A 234 1.62 -3.32 7.87
C ASN A 234 2.61 -2.68 8.83
N THR A 235 3.82 -3.21 9.01
CA THR A 235 4.79 -2.67 9.97
C THR A 235 6.16 -2.67 9.36
N GLY A 236 6.84 -1.54 9.29
CA GLY A 236 8.07 -1.49 8.53
C GLY A 236 8.47 -0.09 8.17
N PHE A 237 9.45 0.04 7.30
CA PHE A 237 9.58 1.18 6.40
C PHE A 237 9.34 0.65 5.00
N ASP A 238 8.08 0.60 4.60
CA ASP A 238 7.64 -0.12 3.42
C ASP A 238 7.64 0.78 2.19
N ARG A 239 7.95 0.21 1.03
CA ARG A 239 7.78 0.86 -0.28
C ARG A 239 6.75 0.12 -1.10
N LEU A 240 5.63 0.78 -1.39
CA LEU A 240 4.49 0.22 -2.09
C LEU A 240 4.30 0.94 -3.43
N GLU A 241 4.20 0.20 -4.52
CA GLU A 241 3.98 0.71 -5.88
C GLU A 241 2.74 0.03 -6.46
N GLY A 242 1.72 0.80 -6.83
CA GLY A 242 0.47 0.29 -7.43
C GLY A 242 0.72 -0.19 -8.86
N GLY A 243 1.06 0.76 -9.74
CA GLY A 243 1.40 0.49 -11.13
C GLY A 243 0.30 1.00 -12.06
N THR A 244 -0.30 0.12 -12.86
CA THR A 244 -1.44 0.52 -13.70
C THR A 244 -2.73 -0.01 -13.13
N GLY A 245 -3.74 0.85 -13.06
CA GLY A 245 -5.09 0.50 -12.67
C GLY A 245 -5.49 1.22 -11.39
N ASN A 246 -6.69 0.92 -10.87
CA ASN A 246 -7.20 1.62 -9.71
C ASN A 246 -6.84 0.86 -8.43
N ASP A 247 -5.73 1.24 -7.83
CA ASP A 247 -5.09 0.50 -6.74
C ASP A 247 -5.49 1.04 -5.36
N THR A 248 -5.25 0.23 -4.34
CA THR A 248 -5.44 0.60 -2.93
C THR A 248 -4.21 0.21 -2.13
N LEU A 249 -3.46 1.21 -1.68
CA LEU A 249 -2.20 1.05 -0.96
C LEU A 249 -2.35 1.46 0.50
N ARG A 250 -1.79 0.66 1.41
CA ARG A 250 -1.76 0.94 2.85
C ARG A 250 -0.38 0.69 3.45
N GLY A 251 0.27 1.74 3.94
CA GLY A 251 1.57 1.64 4.62
C GLY A 251 1.43 0.91 5.96
N GLY A 252 0.71 1.54 6.90
CA GLY A 252 0.39 0.97 8.19
C GLY A 252 1.15 1.65 9.31
N TYR A 253 2.17 0.99 9.85
CA TYR A 253 3.01 1.52 10.93
C TYR A 253 4.45 1.71 10.43
N GLY A 254 4.98 2.90 10.66
CA GLY A 254 6.35 3.26 10.28
C GLY A 254 6.34 4.34 9.23
N ASN A 255 7.49 4.67 8.65
CA ASN A 255 7.58 5.77 7.68
C ASN A 255 7.63 5.19 6.27
N ASP A 256 6.48 5.14 5.62
CA ASP A 256 6.28 4.39 4.40
C ASP A 256 6.36 5.28 3.15
N GLU A 257 6.71 4.70 2.01
CA GLU A 257 6.67 5.34 0.69
C GLU A 257 5.61 4.65 -0.18
N LEU A 258 4.55 5.37 -0.57
CA LEU A 258 3.44 4.86 -1.38
C LEU A 258 3.38 5.61 -2.71
N PHE A 259 3.30 4.86 -3.82
CA PHE A 259 3.18 5.40 -5.18
C PHE A 259 1.99 4.74 -5.89
N GLY A 260 0.98 5.51 -6.27
CA GLY A 260 -0.16 5.02 -7.06
C GLY A 260 0.25 4.71 -8.50
N GLU A 261 0.91 5.69 -9.13
CA GLU A 261 1.38 5.69 -10.52
C GLU A 261 0.32 6.08 -11.56
N ASP A 262 -0.27 5.14 -12.31
CA ASP A 262 -1.22 5.43 -13.39
C ASP A 262 -2.66 5.02 -12.99
N ASP A 263 -3.67 5.84 -13.35
CA ASP A 263 -5.12 5.68 -13.08
C ASP A 263 -5.54 6.14 -11.66
N ASP A 264 -6.82 5.98 -11.27
CA ASP A 264 -7.34 6.61 -10.03
C ASP A 264 -7.12 5.72 -8.78
N ASP A 265 -6.28 6.17 -7.86
CA ASP A 265 -5.79 5.39 -6.71
C ASP A 265 -6.29 5.86 -5.33
N GLU A 266 -6.22 4.96 -4.32
CA GLU A 266 -6.44 5.28 -2.91
C GLU A 266 -5.22 4.87 -2.06
N LEU A 267 -4.53 5.86 -1.48
CA LEU A 267 -3.32 5.69 -0.68
C LEU A 267 -3.58 6.11 0.78
N ASP A 268 -3.18 5.28 1.75
CA ASP A 268 -3.29 5.53 3.19
C ASP A 268 -1.93 5.23 3.87
N GLY A 269 -1.23 6.27 4.32
CA GLY A 269 0.09 6.17 4.98
C GLY A 269 -0.01 5.48 6.32
N GLY A 270 -0.82 6.04 7.22
CA GLY A 270 -1.15 5.43 8.51
C GLY A 270 -0.47 6.14 9.68
N ASP A 271 0.28 5.41 10.50
CA ASP A 271 1.04 5.95 11.62
C ASP A 271 2.52 6.07 11.19
N GLY A 272 3.04 7.28 11.00
CA GLY A 272 4.33 7.45 10.34
C GLY A 272 4.65 8.88 9.98
N ASP A 273 5.90 9.17 9.61
CA ASP A 273 6.16 10.32 8.74
C ASP A 273 6.23 9.77 7.31
N ASP A 274 5.12 9.79 6.58
CA ASP A 274 4.93 9.05 5.32
C ASP A 274 5.15 9.91 4.06
N ILE A 275 5.44 9.25 2.93
CA ILE A 275 5.52 9.87 1.60
C ILE A 275 4.51 9.20 0.69
N LEU A 276 3.55 9.97 0.18
CA LEU A 276 2.50 9.51 -0.73
C LEU A 276 2.57 10.32 -2.04
N ASP A 277 2.54 9.62 -3.18
CA ASP A 277 2.51 10.18 -4.53
C ASP A 277 1.40 9.48 -5.33
N GLY A 278 0.33 10.19 -5.68
CA GLY A 278 -0.81 9.65 -6.43
C GLY A 278 -0.40 9.30 -7.86
N GLY A 279 0.19 10.26 -8.56
CA GLY A 279 0.70 10.08 -9.90
C GLY A 279 -0.24 10.69 -10.93
N ALA A 280 -0.86 9.89 -11.77
CA ALA A 280 -1.76 10.36 -12.82
C ALA A 280 -3.14 9.74 -12.66
N GLY A 281 -4.14 10.51 -12.25
CA GLY A 281 -5.42 9.94 -11.85
C GLY A 281 -6.24 10.95 -11.07
N ALA A 282 -7.45 10.59 -10.69
CA ALA A 282 -8.18 11.33 -9.66
C ALA A 282 -7.99 10.62 -8.31
N ASP A 283 -6.92 10.96 -7.61
CA ASP A 283 -6.37 10.18 -6.51
C ASP A 283 -6.89 10.62 -5.14
N ARG A 284 -6.78 9.71 -4.17
CA ARG A 284 -7.19 9.95 -2.78
C ARG A 284 -6.07 9.56 -1.83
N LEU A 285 -5.45 10.56 -1.22
CA LEU A 285 -4.29 10.38 -0.36
C LEU A 285 -4.64 10.76 1.09
N PHE A 286 -4.33 9.86 2.02
CA PHE A 286 -4.47 10.06 3.45
C PHE A 286 -3.10 9.87 4.12
N GLY A 287 -2.52 10.94 4.69
CA GLY A 287 -1.25 10.87 5.42
C GLY A 287 -1.43 10.08 6.72
N GLY A 288 -2.32 10.57 7.58
CA GLY A 288 -2.68 9.89 8.82
C GLY A 288 -2.09 10.59 10.03
N ALA A 289 -1.16 9.96 10.73
CA ALA A 289 -0.58 10.48 11.96
C ALA A 289 0.95 10.54 11.88
N GLY A 290 1.49 11.74 12.02
CA GLY A 290 2.92 12.07 11.92
C GLY A 290 3.09 13.15 10.87
N ASN A 291 4.32 13.47 10.43
CA ASN A 291 4.54 14.58 9.49
C ASN A 291 4.66 14.03 8.08
N ASP A 292 3.60 14.15 7.31
CA ASP A 292 3.45 13.47 6.03
C ASP A 292 3.75 14.39 4.84
N SER A 293 4.14 13.79 3.71
CA SER A 293 4.36 14.47 2.43
C SER A 293 3.48 13.84 1.37
N LEU A 294 2.47 14.57 0.90
CA LEU A 294 1.49 14.12 -0.07
C LEU A 294 1.62 14.92 -1.38
N ALA A 295 1.66 14.22 -2.52
CA ALA A 295 1.58 14.79 -3.85
C ALA A 295 0.44 14.12 -4.64
N GLY A 296 -0.54 14.90 -5.12
CA GLY A 296 -1.63 14.41 -5.96
C GLY A 296 -1.12 14.01 -7.34
N GLY A 297 -0.60 15.00 -8.07
CA GLY A 297 0.03 14.79 -9.37
C GLY A 297 -0.85 15.35 -10.50
N ASP A 298 -1.08 14.56 -11.54
CA ASP A 298 -1.96 14.95 -12.65
C ASP A 298 -3.39 14.49 -12.35
N GLY A 299 -4.34 15.40 -12.18
CA GLY A 299 -5.76 15.05 -12.21
C GLY A 299 -6.65 15.87 -11.31
N ASN A 300 -7.38 15.25 -10.39
CA ASN A 300 -8.39 15.97 -9.60
C ASN A 300 -8.45 15.28 -8.25
N ASP A 301 -7.55 15.69 -7.37
CA ASP A 301 -7.11 14.87 -6.26
C ASP A 301 -7.73 15.32 -4.94
N VAL A 302 -7.75 14.40 -3.98
CA VAL A 302 -8.17 14.67 -2.61
C VAL A 302 -7.06 14.25 -1.67
N LEU A 303 -6.43 15.23 -1.03
CA LEU A 303 -5.33 15.05 -0.10
C LEU A 303 -5.79 15.43 1.31
N GLN A 304 -5.51 14.55 2.27
CA GLN A 304 -5.76 14.80 3.69
C GLN A 304 -4.50 14.48 4.49
N GLY A 305 -3.86 15.50 5.08
CA GLY A 305 -2.65 15.35 5.92
C GLY A 305 -2.97 14.57 7.20
N GLY A 306 -3.86 15.12 8.02
CA GLY A 306 -4.37 14.44 9.20
C GLY A 306 -3.86 15.06 10.48
N GLY A 307 -3.00 14.35 11.21
CA GLY A 307 -2.42 14.86 12.45
C GLY A 307 -0.91 14.94 12.33
N GLY A 308 -0.36 16.13 12.18
CA GLY A 308 1.01 16.20 11.69
C GLY A 308 1.53 17.60 11.57
N GLN A 309 2.69 17.79 10.96
CA GLN A 309 2.98 19.04 10.25
C GLN A 309 3.21 18.59 8.82
N ASP A 310 2.16 18.66 8.03
CA ASP A 310 2.07 17.96 6.77
C ASP A 310 2.44 18.90 5.61
N THR A 311 2.91 18.32 4.51
CA THR A 311 3.17 19.03 3.26
C THR A 311 2.33 18.40 2.16
N LEU A 312 1.37 19.16 1.63
CA LEU A 312 0.45 18.72 0.60
C LEU A 312 0.69 19.53 -0.68
N ASN A 313 0.80 18.86 -1.82
CA ASN A 313 0.87 19.46 -3.15
C ASN A 313 -0.23 18.84 -4.04
N GLY A 314 -1.16 19.66 -4.54
CA GLY A 314 -2.25 19.21 -5.43
C GLY A 314 -1.69 18.75 -6.77
N GLY A 315 -1.10 19.67 -7.52
CA GLY A 315 -0.44 19.38 -8.78
C GLY A 315 -1.16 20.02 -9.96
N GLU A 316 -1.44 19.27 -11.01
CA GLU A 316 -2.29 19.74 -12.11
C GLU A 316 -3.74 19.33 -11.88
N GLY A 317 -4.66 20.29 -12.07
CA GLY A 317 -6.11 20.08 -12.09
C GLY A 317 -6.80 20.62 -10.85
N ASP A 318 -8.09 20.33 -10.66
CA ASP A 318 -8.85 21.00 -9.58
C ASP A 318 -8.88 20.10 -8.32
N ASP A 319 -8.10 20.47 -7.30
CA ASP A 319 -7.79 19.62 -6.15
C ASP A 319 -8.48 20.05 -4.85
N ILE A 320 -8.54 19.14 -3.88
CA ILE A 320 -9.01 19.38 -2.51
C ILE A 320 -7.91 18.98 -1.53
N LEU A 321 -7.37 19.94 -0.79
CA LEU A 321 -6.33 19.75 0.20
C LEU A 321 -6.87 20.11 1.60
N ASP A 322 -6.71 19.20 2.56
CA ASP A 322 -7.02 19.41 3.98
C ASP A 322 -5.80 19.06 4.83
N GLY A 323 -5.14 20.06 5.43
CA GLY A 323 -3.95 19.86 6.27
C GLY A 323 -4.31 19.10 7.55
N GLY A 324 -5.39 19.52 8.20
CA GLY A 324 -5.94 18.86 9.37
C GLY A 324 -5.52 19.54 10.65
N GLY A 325 -4.38 19.19 11.23
CA GLY A 325 -3.98 19.76 12.52
C GLY A 325 -2.49 19.88 12.73
N GLN A 326 -2.12 20.96 13.46
CA GLN A 326 -0.81 21.59 13.59
C GLN A 326 -0.39 22.35 12.32
N ASP A 327 0.86 22.80 12.25
CA ASP A 327 1.28 23.80 11.27
C ASP A 327 1.59 23.13 9.92
N ASP A 328 0.67 23.21 8.97
CA ASP A 328 0.74 22.52 7.68
C ASP A 328 1.19 23.44 6.53
N THR A 329 1.65 22.85 5.43
CA THR A 329 1.98 23.56 4.18
C THR A 329 1.20 22.95 3.03
N LEU A 330 0.31 23.74 2.41
CA LEU A 330 -0.54 23.32 1.29
C LEU A 330 -0.21 24.17 0.06
N ASP A 331 -0.04 23.52 -1.09
CA ASP A 331 0.19 24.15 -2.39
C ASP A 331 -0.76 23.55 -3.43
N GLY A 332 -1.70 24.35 -3.97
CA GLY A 332 -2.63 23.91 -5.01
C GLY A 332 -1.97 23.75 -6.39
N GLU A 333 -0.88 24.47 -6.65
CA GLU A 333 -0.20 24.54 -7.95
C GLU A 333 -1.10 25.05 -9.09
N ALA A 334 -1.66 24.20 -9.95
CA ALA A 334 -2.36 24.66 -11.15
C ALA A 334 -3.77 24.07 -11.23
N GLY A 335 -4.81 24.87 -11.03
CA GLY A 335 -6.11 24.28 -10.77
C GLY A 335 -7.25 25.25 -10.58
N ASN A 336 -8.24 24.85 -9.82
CA ASN A 336 -9.17 25.74 -9.13
C ASN A 336 -9.42 25.04 -7.80
N ASP A 337 -8.52 25.30 -6.86
CA ASP A 337 -8.28 24.36 -5.78
C ASP A 337 -9.06 24.76 -4.53
N VAL A 338 -9.31 23.80 -3.67
CA VAL A 338 -9.89 24.03 -2.35
C VAL A 338 -8.86 23.67 -1.29
N LEU A 339 -8.35 24.68 -0.58
CA LEU A 339 -7.37 24.48 0.48
C LEU A 339 -8.04 24.75 1.83
N VAL A 340 -7.93 23.79 2.74
CA VAL A 340 -8.35 23.88 4.14
C VAL A 340 -7.11 23.67 4.99
N GLY A 341 -6.64 24.73 5.67
CA GLY A 341 -5.47 24.61 6.56
C GLY A 341 -5.77 23.69 7.74
N GLY A 342 -6.76 24.09 8.55
CA GLY A 342 -7.20 23.31 9.69
C GLY A 342 -6.81 23.97 10.99
N LEU A 343 -6.43 23.19 12.00
CA LEU A 343 -5.91 23.72 13.26
C LEU A 343 -4.42 24.00 13.11
N GLY A 344 -3.88 25.07 13.65
CA GLY A 344 -2.45 25.37 13.55
C GLY A 344 -2.19 26.73 12.91
N ALA A 345 -0.93 27.01 12.62
CA ALA A 345 -0.51 28.17 11.84
C ALA A 345 -0.02 27.69 10.47
N ASP A 346 -0.91 27.73 9.48
CA ASP A 346 -0.68 27.08 8.20
C ASP A 346 -0.03 28.01 7.18
N THR A 347 0.59 27.42 6.17
CA THR A 347 1.05 28.11 4.96
C THR A 347 0.28 27.59 3.76
N LEU A 348 -0.57 28.45 3.17
CA LEU A 348 -1.48 28.08 2.10
C LEU A 348 -1.11 28.85 0.82
N ASN A 349 -0.82 28.14 -0.26
CA ASN A 349 -0.57 28.69 -1.59
C ASN A 349 -1.62 28.17 -2.58
N GLY A 350 -2.45 29.06 -3.13
CA GLY A 350 -3.47 28.68 -4.12
C GLY A 350 -2.84 28.30 -5.47
N GLY A 351 -1.86 29.09 -5.92
CA GLY A 351 -1.15 28.82 -7.16
C GLY A 351 -1.81 29.54 -8.34
N ALA A 352 -2.24 28.80 -9.37
CA ALA A 352 -2.84 29.36 -10.56
C ALA A 352 -4.26 28.86 -10.74
N GLY A 353 -5.17 29.76 -11.11
CA GLY A 353 -6.58 29.47 -11.31
C GLY A 353 -7.44 30.14 -10.25
N ASN A 354 -8.71 29.76 -10.10
CA ASN A 354 -9.59 30.46 -9.15
C ASN A 354 -9.80 29.61 -7.92
N ASP A 355 -9.05 29.91 -6.88
CA ASP A 355 -8.92 29.05 -5.73
C ASP A 355 -9.85 29.48 -4.61
N ARG A 356 -10.17 28.52 -3.76
CA ARG A 356 -10.95 28.70 -2.54
C ARG A 356 -10.12 28.28 -1.35
N ILE A 357 -9.75 29.25 -0.53
CA ILE A 357 -8.94 29.02 0.65
C ILE A 357 -9.82 29.19 1.90
N GLU A 358 -10.00 28.12 2.66
CA GLU A 358 -10.74 28.07 3.92
C GLU A 358 -9.77 28.04 5.11
N ALA A 359 -9.16 29.19 5.40
CA ALA A 359 -8.32 29.45 6.56
C ALA A 359 -9.16 29.78 7.81
N ILE A 360 -10.26 29.05 8.01
CA ILE A 360 -11.22 29.33 9.09
C ILE A 360 -11.60 28.05 9.81
N VAL A 361 -11.30 28.00 11.11
CA VAL A 361 -11.77 26.91 11.97
C VAL A 361 -13.13 27.29 12.58
N LEU A 362 -14.18 26.60 12.14
CA LEU A 362 -15.54 26.81 12.66
C LEU A 362 -15.94 25.88 13.81
N GLU A 363 -15.11 24.87 14.10
CA GLU A 363 -15.45 23.90 15.13
C GLU A 363 -15.40 24.56 16.52
N SER A 364 -16.50 24.38 17.25
CA SER A 364 -16.66 24.99 18.57
C SER A 364 -15.60 24.43 19.51
N ALA A 365 -14.59 25.25 19.81
CA ALA A 365 -13.80 25.07 21.02
C ALA A 365 -14.79 24.78 22.16
N ALA A 366 -14.67 23.59 22.76
CA ALA A 366 -15.43 23.29 23.97
C ALA A 366 -15.19 24.45 24.95
N PRO A 367 -16.20 24.92 25.71
CA PRO A 367 -16.04 26.13 26.52
C PRO A 367 -14.82 26.05 27.44
N GLY A 368 -13.73 26.75 27.08
CA GLY A 368 -12.47 26.75 27.82
C GLY A 368 -11.23 26.21 27.08
N GLU A 369 -11.36 25.68 25.87
CA GLU A 369 -10.22 25.47 24.96
C GLU A 369 -9.91 26.79 24.24
N ALA A 370 -8.63 27.09 24.04
CA ALA A 370 -8.22 28.24 23.24
C ALA A 370 -8.61 28.03 21.78
N ASP A 371 -8.77 29.12 21.04
CA ASP A 371 -8.75 29.07 19.57
C ASP A 371 -7.46 28.32 19.17
N GLN A 372 -7.62 27.22 18.41
CA GLN A 372 -6.49 26.41 17.93
C GLN A 372 -6.11 26.79 16.50
N ASP A 373 -6.83 27.73 15.89
CA ASP A 373 -6.40 28.48 14.72
C ASP A 373 -5.34 29.50 15.19
N GLU A 374 -4.09 29.27 14.79
CA GLU A 374 -2.94 30.11 15.11
C GLU A 374 -2.57 31.06 13.96
N GLY A 375 -3.51 31.46 13.10
CA GLY A 375 -3.33 32.57 12.15
C GLY A 375 -2.40 32.24 10.98
N ASP A 376 -3.01 32.07 9.82
CA ASP A 376 -2.35 31.50 8.65
C ASP A 376 -1.57 32.51 7.80
N THR A 377 -0.61 32.02 7.03
CA THR A 377 0.04 32.77 5.95
C THR A 377 -0.49 32.28 4.61
N ILE A 378 -1.16 33.17 3.88
CA ILE A 378 -1.89 32.82 2.65
C ILE A 378 -1.35 33.63 1.48
N ASP A 379 -1.06 32.95 0.37
CA ASP A 379 -0.81 33.52 -0.95
C ASP A 379 -1.76 32.86 -1.95
N ALA A 380 -2.80 33.57 -2.40
CA ALA A 380 -3.78 32.96 -3.30
C ALA A 380 -3.25 32.80 -4.74
N GLY A 381 -2.27 33.61 -5.15
CA GLY A 381 -1.59 33.44 -6.44
C GLY A 381 -2.25 34.17 -7.62
N ASP A 382 -2.43 33.49 -8.75
CA ASP A 382 -2.97 34.05 -9.99
C ASP A 382 -4.42 33.58 -10.20
N GLY A 383 -5.42 34.43 -10.01
CA GLY A 383 -6.80 33.96 -9.92
C GLY A 383 -7.85 35.00 -9.65
N ASP A 384 -9.12 34.68 -9.86
CA ASP A 384 -10.20 35.41 -9.16
C ASP A 384 -10.55 34.61 -7.88
N ASP A 385 -9.77 34.79 -6.83
CA ASP A 385 -9.77 33.86 -5.69
C ASP A 385 -10.81 34.20 -4.62
N THR A 386 -11.12 33.23 -3.76
CA THR A 386 -12.01 33.41 -2.61
C THR A 386 -11.34 32.93 -1.32
N LEU A 387 -11.03 33.87 -0.43
CA LEU A 387 -10.32 33.61 0.82
C LEU A 387 -11.26 33.82 2.01
N LEU A 388 -11.52 32.77 2.77
CA LEU A 388 -12.26 32.80 4.03
C LEU A 388 -11.27 32.88 5.19
N LEU A 389 -11.17 34.05 5.79
CA LEU A 389 -10.12 34.34 6.77
C LEU A 389 -10.60 34.18 8.22
N GLY A 390 -9.74 33.56 9.00
CA GLY A 390 -9.78 33.32 10.44
C GLY A 390 -8.96 34.33 11.26
N THR A 391 -8.58 33.90 12.46
CA THR A 391 -8.03 34.80 13.49
C THR A 391 -6.54 34.98 13.29
N GLY A 392 -6.13 36.19 12.86
CA GLY A 392 -4.70 36.56 12.83
C GLY A 392 -4.00 36.29 11.50
N ASP A 393 -4.73 35.79 10.51
CA ASP A 393 -4.21 35.49 9.18
C ASP A 393 -3.56 36.69 8.51
N ILE A 394 -2.64 36.38 7.61
CA ILE A 394 -2.04 37.32 6.68
C ILE A 394 -2.30 36.79 5.28
N ALA A 395 -3.16 37.48 4.54
CA ALA A 395 -3.64 37.03 3.24
C ALA A 395 -3.23 37.95 2.10
N LEU A 396 -2.49 37.41 1.14
CA LEU A 396 -2.21 38.02 -0.16
C LEU A 396 -3.21 37.45 -1.17
N GLY A 397 -3.92 38.32 -1.88
CA GLY A 397 -4.81 37.91 -2.98
C GLY A 397 -4.05 37.65 -4.27
N GLY A 398 -2.90 38.31 -4.47
CA GLY A 398 -2.09 38.08 -5.66
C GLY A 398 -2.62 38.84 -6.88
N THR A 399 -2.88 38.14 -8.00
CA THR A 399 -3.34 38.77 -9.24
C THR A 399 -4.72 38.33 -9.65
N GLY A 400 -5.61 39.29 -9.92
CA GLY A 400 -6.95 39.05 -10.44
C GLY A 400 -7.98 39.82 -9.61
N ALA A 401 -9.21 39.33 -9.55
CA ALA A 401 -10.28 39.99 -8.82
C ALA A 401 -10.71 39.17 -7.60
N ASP A 402 -10.04 39.40 -6.48
CA ASP A 402 -10.12 38.51 -5.32
C ASP A 402 -11.27 38.88 -4.39
N THR A 403 -11.78 37.89 -3.69
CA THR A 403 -12.84 38.02 -2.70
C THR A 403 -12.32 37.64 -1.32
N PHE A 404 -12.10 38.65 -0.48
CA PHE A 404 -11.72 38.46 0.92
C PHE A 404 -12.97 38.42 1.79
N VAL A 405 -13.21 37.28 2.43
CA VAL A 405 -14.30 37.07 3.37
C VAL A 405 -13.74 37.14 4.78
N VAL A 406 -14.19 38.15 5.53
CA VAL A 406 -13.87 38.34 6.96
C VAL A 406 -15.16 38.37 7.76
N GLY A 407 -15.12 38.23 9.09
CA GLY A 407 -16.36 38.27 9.85
C GLY A 407 -16.23 38.61 11.32
N ASN A 408 -17.36 38.50 12.02
CA ASN A 408 -17.46 38.74 13.47
C ASN A 408 -17.35 37.45 14.30
N TYR A 409 -16.92 36.36 13.66
CA TYR A 409 -16.69 35.05 14.27
C TYR A 409 -15.24 34.87 14.76
N VAL A 410 -14.32 35.72 14.33
CA VAL A 410 -12.94 35.77 14.84
C VAL A 410 -12.90 36.28 16.28
N ASP A 411 -12.31 35.49 17.19
CA ASP A 411 -12.03 35.87 18.58
C ASP A 411 -10.52 36.07 18.75
N GLY A 412 -10.01 37.25 18.38
CA GLY A 412 -8.59 37.53 18.55
C GLY A 412 -8.06 38.66 17.67
N ALA A 413 -6.89 38.45 17.09
CA ALA A 413 -6.31 39.39 16.14
C ALA A 413 -7.14 39.40 14.86
N ALA A 414 -7.44 40.59 14.34
CA ALA A 414 -8.11 40.68 13.05
C ALA A 414 -7.14 40.27 11.93
N PRO A 415 -7.61 39.55 10.89
CA PRO A 415 -6.79 39.21 9.74
C PRO A 415 -6.28 40.47 9.03
N VAL A 416 -5.12 40.33 8.40
CA VAL A 416 -4.40 41.39 7.69
C VAL A 416 -4.40 41.08 6.20
N ILE A 417 -4.80 42.05 5.39
CA ILE A 417 -4.82 41.96 3.93
C ILE A 417 -3.85 43.03 3.37
N PRO A 418 -2.59 42.65 3.04
CA PRO A 418 -1.54 43.61 2.69
C PRO A 418 -1.62 44.19 1.26
N ASP A 419 -2.31 43.53 0.33
CA ASP A 419 -2.22 43.82 -1.10
C ASP A 419 -3.51 44.30 -1.79
N PHE A 420 -4.65 44.26 -1.08
CA PHE A 420 -5.98 44.64 -1.56
C PHE A 420 -6.02 45.82 -2.56
N ASN A 421 -6.76 45.65 -3.64
CA ASN A 421 -7.02 46.64 -4.66
C ASN A 421 -8.54 46.82 -4.87
N SER A 422 -9.11 47.87 -4.26
CA SER A 422 -10.55 48.17 -4.37
C SER A 422 -11.08 48.49 -5.78
N THR A 423 -10.26 48.42 -6.82
CA THR A 423 -10.74 48.55 -8.21
C THR A 423 -11.06 47.21 -8.86
N GLU A 424 -10.57 46.11 -8.29
CA GLU A 424 -10.79 44.74 -8.76
C GLU A 424 -11.33 43.86 -7.62
N ASP A 425 -10.73 43.93 -6.44
CA ASP A 425 -11.08 43.08 -5.30
C ASP A 425 -12.37 43.48 -4.58
N GLN A 426 -12.93 42.48 -3.90
CA GLN A 426 -14.11 42.59 -3.06
C GLN A 426 -13.80 42.24 -1.62
N LEU A 427 -14.35 43.04 -0.70
CA LEU A 427 -14.35 42.73 0.72
C LEU A 427 -15.76 42.35 1.15
N VAL A 428 -15.90 41.14 1.69
CA VAL A 428 -17.17 40.59 2.18
C VAL A 428 -17.09 40.45 3.69
N ILE A 429 -18.11 40.96 4.39
CA ILE A 429 -18.30 40.70 5.82
C ILE A 429 -19.34 39.60 5.98
N ALA A 430 -18.87 38.42 6.37
CA ALA A 430 -19.67 37.29 6.78
C ALA A 430 -20.13 37.46 8.24
N TYR A 431 -21.40 37.12 8.53
CA TYR A 431 -21.95 37.24 9.88
C TYR A 431 -22.76 36.02 10.33
N GLN A 432 -22.66 35.69 11.61
CA GLN A 432 -23.53 34.70 12.26
C GLN A 432 -24.77 35.37 12.88
N GLY A 433 -25.96 34.82 12.59
CA GLY A 433 -27.22 35.25 13.20
C GLY A 433 -27.79 36.55 12.63
N THR A 434 -27.93 37.58 13.46
CA THR A 434 -28.50 38.86 13.02
C THR A 434 -27.46 39.70 12.27
N PRO A 435 -27.84 40.37 11.16
CA PRO A 435 -26.94 41.28 10.47
C PRO A 435 -26.38 42.35 11.40
N PRO A 436 -25.12 42.75 11.22
CA PRO A 436 -24.47 43.72 12.08
C PRO A 436 -25.18 45.08 12.08
N GLY A 437 -25.15 45.77 13.22
CA GLY A 437 -25.86 47.03 13.42
C GLY A 437 -25.15 48.23 12.78
N THR A 438 -23.82 48.21 12.76
CA THR A 438 -22.96 49.29 12.27
C THR A 438 -21.67 48.76 11.66
N ILE A 439 -21.30 49.28 10.48
CA ILE A 439 -19.98 49.12 9.87
C ILE A 439 -19.29 50.48 9.86
N THR A 440 -18.07 50.54 10.36
CA THR A 440 -17.23 51.75 10.34
C THR A 440 -15.85 51.44 9.82
N ILE A 441 -15.25 52.40 9.09
CA ILE A 441 -13.91 52.28 8.53
C ILE A 441 -13.05 53.40 9.11
N GLU A 442 -11.93 53.03 9.76
CA GLU A 442 -10.92 53.97 10.24
C GLU A 442 -9.70 53.93 9.31
N THR A 443 -9.60 54.89 8.39
CA THR A 443 -8.51 54.94 7.42
C THR A 443 -7.41 55.91 7.82
N ALA A 444 -6.18 55.43 7.82
CA ALA A 444 -4.96 56.23 7.76
C ALA A 444 -4.57 56.45 6.30
N VAL A 445 -4.81 57.66 5.77
CA VAL A 445 -4.46 58.04 4.40
C VAL A 445 -3.12 58.79 4.39
N PRO A 446 -2.01 58.18 3.93
CA PRO A 446 -0.75 58.91 3.77
C PRO A 446 -0.83 59.93 2.63
N SER A 447 0.11 60.88 2.59
CA SER A 447 0.15 61.91 1.53
C SER A 447 0.44 61.36 0.13
N SER A 448 0.89 60.11 0.03
CA SER A 448 1.18 59.33 -1.17
C SER A 448 1.39 57.87 -0.79
N GLY A 449 0.92 56.92 -1.59
CA GLY A 449 1.07 55.49 -1.33
C GLY A 449 -0.24 54.82 -0.88
N PRO A 450 -0.19 53.55 -0.45
CA PRO A 450 -1.36 52.79 -0.07
C PRO A 450 -2.02 53.34 1.20
N SER A 451 -3.34 53.18 1.31
CA SER A 451 -4.09 53.56 2.51
C SER A 451 -4.33 52.36 3.40
N ILE A 452 -4.12 52.50 4.71
CA ILE A 452 -4.38 51.43 5.68
C ILE A 452 -5.73 51.71 6.34
N SER A 453 -6.63 50.74 6.34
CA SER A 453 -7.98 50.84 6.89
C SER A 453 -8.23 49.76 7.93
N LEU A 454 -8.73 50.15 9.10
CA LEU A 454 -9.33 49.21 10.05
C LEU A 454 -10.82 49.11 9.77
N ILE A 455 -11.27 47.92 9.39
CA ILE A 455 -12.68 47.61 9.16
C ILE A 455 -13.29 47.16 10.47
N LYS A 456 -14.36 47.83 10.89
CA LYS A 456 -14.99 47.55 12.19
C LYS A 456 -16.47 47.22 12.06
N VAL A 457 -16.89 46.19 12.76
CA VAL A 457 -18.27 45.72 12.86
C VAL A 457 -18.73 45.86 14.31
N ASP A 458 -19.76 46.67 14.55
CA ASP A 458 -20.31 46.94 15.88
C ASP A 458 -19.28 47.43 16.93
N GLY A 459 -18.18 48.01 16.45
CA GLY A 459 -17.10 48.60 17.26
C GLY A 459 -15.82 47.77 17.34
N GLU A 460 -15.88 46.49 16.97
CA GLU A 460 -14.74 45.57 16.96
C GLU A 460 -14.08 45.54 15.59
N THR A 461 -12.75 45.44 15.55
CA THR A 461 -11.99 45.33 14.29
C THR A 461 -12.12 43.91 13.76
N VAL A 462 -12.51 43.77 12.49
CA VAL A 462 -12.64 42.47 11.80
C VAL A 462 -11.64 42.30 10.66
N ALA A 463 -10.95 43.36 10.24
CA ALA A 463 -9.85 43.28 9.28
C ALA A 463 -8.94 44.53 9.35
N GLU A 464 -7.66 44.36 9.08
CA GLU A 464 -6.73 45.43 8.70
C GLU A 464 -6.41 45.31 7.20
N VAL A 465 -6.75 46.33 6.42
CA VAL A 465 -6.63 46.29 4.94
C VAL A 465 -5.69 47.38 4.44
N THR A 466 -4.66 46.99 3.70
CA THR A 466 -3.77 47.90 2.98
C THR A 466 -4.23 47.99 1.54
N ASN A 467 -4.87 49.12 1.18
CA ASN A 467 -5.39 49.32 -0.16
C ASN A 467 -4.37 49.99 -1.08
N ASN A 468 -3.95 49.26 -2.13
CA ASN A 468 -2.95 49.65 -3.12
C ASN A 468 -3.49 50.45 -4.30
N SER A 469 -4.82 50.55 -4.48
CA SER A 469 -5.46 51.32 -5.55
C SER A 469 -5.24 52.84 -5.46
N GLY A 470 -4.83 53.32 -4.28
CA GLY A 470 -4.73 54.75 -3.96
C GLY A 470 -6.07 55.45 -3.67
N THR A 471 -7.19 54.71 -3.69
CA THR A 471 -8.51 55.19 -3.23
C THR A 471 -8.87 54.52 -1.91
N PRO A 472 -9.26 55.26 -0.87
CA PRO A 472 -9.70 54.64 0.39
C PRO A 472 -10.93 53.76 0.21
N ILE A 473 -10.97 52.62 0.90
CA ILE A 473 -12.15 51.75 0.99
C ILE A 473 -13.31 52.52 1.60
N SER A 474 -14.51 52.32 1.07
CA SER A 474 -15.74 52.87 1.62
C SER A 474 -16.74 51.78 1.99
N VAL A 475 -17.68 52.11 2.87
CA VAL A 475 -18.70 51.14 3.33
C VAL A 475 -19.59 50.63 2.19
N SER A 476 -19.72 51.39 1.09
CA SER A 476 -20.47 50.92 -0.09
C SER A 476 -19.77 49.84 -0.88
N ASP A 477 -18.48 49.63 -0.63
CA ASP A 477 -17.65 48.63 -1.32
C ASP A 477 -17.65 47.29 -0.58
N ILE A 478 -18.32 47.22 0.58
CA ILE A 478 -18.37 46.04 1.43
C ILE A 478 -19.71 45.31 1.24
N ALA A 479 -19.64 44.03 0.89
CA ALA A 479 -20.81 43.15 0.88
C ALA A 479 -21.07 42.56 2.27
N LEU A 480 -22.33 42.23 2.55
CA LEU A 480 -22.75 41.57 3.78
C LEU A 480 -23.46 40.26 3.42
N VAL A 481 -22.94 39.15 3.93
CA VAL A 481 -23.45 37.81 3.61
C VAL A 481 -23.60 36.99 4.90
N PRO A 482 -24.69 36.22 5.08
CA PRO A 482 -24.75 35.25 6.19
C PRO A 482 -23.65 34.20 6.03
N LEU A 483 -22.94 33.86 7.11
CA LEU A 483 -21.87 32.86 7.06
C LEU A 483 -22.37 31.49 6.54
N SER A 484 -23.62 31.13 6.84
CA SER A 484 -24.26 29.89 6.36
C SER A 484 -24.57 29.85 4.86
N GLU A 485 -24.33 30.94 4.12
CA GLU A 485 -24.44 30.97 2.65
C GLU A 485 -23.07 30.81 1.98
N LEU A 486 -21.97 30.77 2.75
CA LEU A 486 -20.59 30.69 2.29
C LEU A 486 -19.93 29.33 2.59
N LEU A 487 -20.53 28.57 3.50
CA LEU A 487 -20.26 27.17 3.83
C LEU A 487 -21.38 26.32 3.22
#